data_AF-A0A8C9DWE1-F1
#
_entry.id   AF-A0A8C9DWE1-F1
#
_cell.length_a   1.000
_cell.length_b   1.000
_cell.length_c   1.000
_cell.angle_alpha   90.00
_cell.angle_beta   90.00
_cell.angle_gamma   90.00
#
_symmetry.space_group_name_H-M   'P 1'
#
loop_
_entity.id
_entity.type
_entity.pdbx_description
1 polymer ?
#
loop_
_entity_poly.entity_id
_entity_poly.type
_entity_poly.pdbx_seq_one_letter_code
_entity_poly.pdbx_strand_id
1 'polypeptide(L)'
;MVFSRPSREVSGVPLLPVFLLHSALASLVLSPSQGARPCSPKSFGYSSVVCVCNATYCDSLDPLTLPDPGTFSRFESTRSGRRMELSLGTIQESNTTSWRVPMASCDFSIRTYTYADTPDDFQLLNFSLPEEDVKLKIPLIHQALELAQRPVSLFASPWTSPTWLKTNGAVMGRGHSRVHPGDLYHQTWARYFVKFLDAYAEHKLQFWAVTAENEPSAGLFSGYPFQCLGFTPEHQRDFIACDLGPTLANSTHRNVRLLMLDDQRLLLPHWAQVVLADPEAAKYVHGIAVHWYLDFLAPAKATLGETHQACVGSKFWEQSVRLGSWDRGMQYSHSIITNLLYHVVVPIIVDIAKDTFYKQPMFYHLGHFSKFIPEGSQRVGLVASEKNDLDTVALIHPDGSAVVVVLNGESTPLRMWPLTIKDPAVGFVETISPGYSIHTYLWRRQ
;
A
#
# COMPACT_ATOMS: atom_id res chain seq x y z
N MET A 1 -46.46 5.94 -35.34
CA MET A 1 -47.62 6.76 -35.78
C MET A 1 -47.96 7.77 -34.70
N VAL A 2 -48.45 8.95 -35.06
CA VAL A 2 -48.97 9.99 -34.14
C VAL A 2 -50.50 10.00 -34.26
N PHE A 3 -51.22 10.11 -33.14
CA PHE A 3 -52.61 10.61 -32.96
C PHE A 3 -53.00 10.38 -31.48
N SER A 4 -53.86 11.12 -30.77
CA SER A 4 -54.24 12.56 -30.74
C SER A 4 -55.30 12.76 -29.63
N ARG A 5 -55.34 13.91 -28.93
CA ARG A 5 -56.39 14.24 -27.91
C ARG A 5 -57.67 14.85 -28.51
N PRO A 6 -58.80 14.69 -27.78
CA PRO A 6 -59.72 15.80 -27.41
C PRO A 6 -60.07 15.74 -25.88
N SER A 7 -61.02 16.49 -25.31
CA SER A 7 -61.22 17.97 -25.26
C SER A 7 -62.41 18.34 -24.33
N ARG A 8 -62.41 19.53 -23.70
CA ARG A 8 -63.52 20.18 -22.92
C ARG A 8 -63.75 19.59 -21.50
N GLU A 9 -63.99 20.30 -20.38
CA GLU A 9 -64.56 21.65 -20.03
C GLU A 9 -66.10 21.72 -20.17
N VAL A 10 -66.96 22.38 -19.36
CA VAL A 10 -66.98 23.55 -18.40
C VAL A 10 -68.10 23.25 -17.33
N SER A 11 -68.35 23.76 -16.09
CA SER A 11 -67.95 24.81 -15.07
C SER A 11 -68.46 24.33 -13.65
N GLY A 12 -68.32 24.99 -12.48
CA GLY A 12 -67.57 26.19 -12.03
C GLY A 12 -68.40 27.25 -11.22
N VAL A 13 -68.01 27.54 -9.95
CA VAL A 13 -68.30 28.78 -9.13
C VAL A 13 -69.76 28.91 -8.55
N PRO A 14 -70.11 29.58 -7.39
CA PRO A 14 -69.34 30.37 -6.36
C PRO A 14 -69.52 30.08 -4.82
N LEU A 15 -68.55 30.59 -4.01
CA LEU A 15 -68.60 31.30 -2.67
C LEU A 15 -69.18 30.69 -1.34
N LEU A 16 -68.29 30.41 -0.34
CA LEU A 16 -68.01 31.09 0.99
C LEU A 16 -69.16 31.55 1.96
N PRO A 17 -68.94 31.90 3.27
CA PRO A 17 -67.73 31.88 4.15
C PRO A 17 -67.94 31.42 5.66
N VAL A 18 -66.93 31.68 6.54
CA VAL A 18 -66.92 31.71 8.05
C VAL A 18 -67.08 30.33 8.75
N PHE A 19 -66.34 29.92 9.81
CA PHE A 19 -65.76 30.64 10.95
C PHE A 19 -64.29 30.33 11.31
N LEU A 20 -63.69 31.26 12.07
CA LEU A 20 -62.36 31.14 12.70
C LEU A 20 -62.44 30.43 14.06
N LEU A 21 -61.33 29.79 14.46
CA LEU A 21 -60.89 29.79 15.86
C LEU A 21 -59.35 29.96 15.91
N HIS A 22 -58.84 30.74 16.85
CA HIS A 22 -57.40 30.96 17.07
C HIS A 22 -56.92 30.27 18.35
N SER A 23 -55.98 29.33 18.23
CA SER A 23 -55.05 28.92 19.29
C SER A 23 -53.91 28.12 18.65
N ALA A 24 -52.74 28.70 18.39
CA ALA A 24 -51.69 29.11 19.35
C ALA A 24 -50.64 28.00 19.58
N LEU A 25 -49.39 28.32 19.22
CA LEU A 25 -48.13 27.65 19.53
C LEU A 25 -48.11 26.10 19.58
N ALA A 26 -47.60 25.52 18.48
CA ALA A 26 -46.24 24.99 18.53
C ALA A 26 -45.65 24.93 17.12
N SER A 27 -44.64 25.77 16.84
CA SER A 27 -43.69 25.44 15.78
C SER A 27 -42.94 24.20 16.26
N LEU A 28 -43.20 23.03 15.65
CA LEU A 28 -42.41 21.85 15.93
C LEU A 28 -41.04 22.01 15.26
N VAL A 29 -40.19 22.82 15.89
CA VAL A 29 -38.75 22.86 15.63
C VAL A 29 -38.28 21.43 15.83
N LEU A 30 -38.00 20.74 14.72
CA LEU A 30 -37.32 19.45 14.77
C LEU A 30 -36.04 19.67 15.58
N SER A 31 -35.99 19.02 16.75
CA SER A 31 -34.93 19.22 17.72
C SER A 31 -33.56 19.10 17.04
N PRO A 32 -32.56 19.91 17.44
CA PRO A 32 -31.23 19.80 16.87
C PRO A 32 -30.77 18.35 16.95
N SER A 33 -30.15 17.86 15.88
CA SER A 33 -29.60 16.51 15.79
C SER A 33 -28.81 16.21 17.06
N GLN A 34 -29.24 15.22 17.83
CA GLN A 34 -28.54 14.83 19.05
C GLN A 34 -27.20 14.24 18.65
N GLY A 35 -26.15 15.07 18.72
CA GLY A 35 -24.78 14.66 18.44
C GLY A 35 -24.30 13.59 19.42
N ALA A 36 -23.21 12.92 19.08
CA ALA A 36 -22.68 11.77 19.80
C ALA A 36 -22.70 11.93 21.33
N ARG A 37 -23.52 11.12 22.01
CA ARG A 37 -23.51 11.03 23.48
C ARG A 37 -22.36 10.13 23.92
N PRO A 38 -21.47 10.55 24.84
CA PRO A 38 -20.32 9.76 25.25
C PRO A 38 -20.71 8.51 26.06
N CYS A 39 -19.81 7.53 26.12
CA CYS A 39 -19.91 6.40 27.04
C CYS A 39 -20.14 6.87 28.49
N SER A 40 -21.10 6.27 29.19
CA SER A 40 -21.21 6.36 30.65
C SER A 40 -20.47 5.15 31.26
N PRO A 41 -19.19 5.26 31.65
CA PRO A 41 -18.36 4.11 31.98
C PRO A 41 -18.71 3.51 33.34
N LYS A 42 -18.70 2.18 33.42
CA LYS A 42 -18.82 1.43 34.68
C LYS A 42 -17.84 0.26 34.70
N SER A 43 -17.03 0.18 35.76
CA SER A 43 -16.18 -0.98 36.01
C SER A 43 -16.93 -2.04 36.82
N PHE A 44 -16.58 -3.31 36.57
CA PHE A 44 -17.02 -4.47 37.33
C PHE A 44 -15.83 -5.28 37.88
N GLY A 45 -14.64 -4.65 38.00
CA GLY A 45 -13.41 -5.31 38.48
C GLY A 45 -12.60 -6.07 37.42
N TYR A 46 -12.93 -5.90 36.13
CA TYR A 46 -12.24 -6.54 35.00
C TYR A 46 -11.31 -5.56 34.24
N SER A 47 -10.66 -6.05 33.18
CA SER A 47 -9.60 -5.32 32.45
C SER A 47 -10.07 -4.07 31.69
N SER A 48 -11.38 -3.82 31.55
CA SER A 48 -11.92 -2.55 31.02
C SER A 48 -13.34 -2.27 31.54
N VAL A 49 -13.91 -1.13 31.14
CA VAL A 49 -15.27 -0.67 31.49
C VAL A 49 -16.32 -1.08 30.47
N VAL A 50 -17.57 -1.24 30.91
CA VAL A 50 -18.76 -1.26 30.04
C VAL A 50 -19.36 0.14 29.95
N CYS A 51 -20.13 0.43 28.90
CA CYS A 51 -20.97 1.64 28.86
C CYS A 51 -22.38 1.29 29.34
N VAL A 52 -22.90 2.08 30.28
CA VAL A 52 -24.24 1.91 30.85
C VAL A 52 -25.26 2.68 30.00
N CYS A 53 -26.36 2.02 29.68
CA CYS A 53 -27.53 2.62 29.05
C CYS A 53 -28.79 2.32 29.89
N ASN A 54 -29.78 3.22 29.83
CA ASN A 54 -31.10 3.11 30.43
C ASN A 54 -32.16 3.80 29.54
N ALA A 55 -33.42 3.86 29.96
CA ALA A 55 -34.52 4.49 29.20
C ALA A 55 -34.32 5.97 28.80
N THR A 56 -33.38 6.70 29.40
CA THR A 56 -33.13 8.14 29.16
C THR A 56 -31.76 8.45 28.54
N TYR A 57 -30.80 7.54 28.70
CA TYR A 57 -29.42 7.74 28.29
C TYR A 57 -28.85 6.46 27.67
N CYS A 58 -28.24 6.60 26.50
CA CYS A 58 -27.29 5.62 25.97
C CYS A 58 -26.23 6.36 25.14
N ASP A 59 -25.03 5.80 25.07
CA ASP A 59 -23.98 6.36 24.24
C ASP A 59 -24.25 6.06 22.76
N SER A 60 -23.97 7.06 21.92
CA SER A 60 -24.33 7.11 20.51
C SER A 60 -23.22 7.78 19.72
N LEU A 61 -23.09 7.41 18.45
CA LEU A 61 -22.08 7.92 17.53
C LEU A 61 -22.79 8.64 16.39
N ASP A 62 -22.24 9.77 15.96
CA ASP A 62 -22.78 10.58 14.87
C ASP A 62 -22.95 9.77 13.56
N PRO A 63 -23.83 10.21 12.64
CA PRO A 63 -23.91 9.68 11.28
C PRO A 63 -22.53 9.63 10.62
N LEU A 64 -22.29 8.66 9.74
CA LEU A 64 -20.98 8.53 9.11
C LEU A 64 -20.78 9.61 8.03
N THR A 65 -20.02 10.66 8.36
CA THR A 65 -19.60 11.70 7.43
C THR A 65 -18.19 11.43 6.94
N LEU A 66 -18.00 11.33 5.62
CA LEU A 66 -16.67 11.28 5.03
C LEU A 66 -15.94 12.63 5.23
N PRO A 67 -14.69 12.62 5.72
CA PRO A 67 -13.89 13.83 5.92
C PRO A 67 -13.59 14.51 4.57
N ASP A 68 -13.13 15.76 4.58
CA ASP A 68 -12.78 16.47 3.36
C ASP A 68 -11.51 15.91 2.70
N PRO A 69 -11.36 16.01 1.36
CA PRO A 69 -10.14 15.55 0.66
C PRO A 69 -8.85 16.10 1.29
N GLY A 70 -7.83 15.24 1.39
CA GLY A 70 -6.59 15.55 2.12
C GLY A 70 -6.68 15.40 3.64
N THR A 71 -7.82 14.99 4.20
CA THR A 71 -7.97 14.66 5.63
C THR A 71 -8.54 13.25 5.84
N PHE A 72 -8.27 12.70 7.03
CA PHE A 72 -8.77 11.39 7.46
C PHE A 72 -9.50 11.50 8.80
N SER A 73 -10.55 10.68 8.96
CA SER A 73 -11.22 10.44 10.23
C SER A 73 -10.60 9.22 10.91
N ARG A 74 -10.35 9.30 12.21
CA ARG A 74 -9.84 8.23 13.05
C ARG A 74 -10.75 8.05 14.27
N PHE A 75 -11.39 6.89 14.35
CA PHE A 75 -12.18 6.46 15.49
C PHE A 75 -11.33 5.54 16.38
N GLU A 76 -11.30 5.77 17.69
CA GLU A 76 -10.46 5.03 18.66
C GLU A 76 -11.27 4.39 19.79
N SER A 77 -11.03 3.11 20.05
CA SER A 77 -11.38 2.47 21.33
C SER A 77 -10.15 1.92 22.04
N THR A 78 -10.09 2.05 23.36
CA THR A 78 -8.96 1.59 24.18
C THR A 78 -9.39 0.82 25.42
N ARG A 79 -8.49 -0.02 25.94
CA ARG A 79 -8.68 -0.67 27.25
C ARG A 79 -8.87 0.34 28.38
N SER A 80 -8.22 1.51 28.32
CA SER A 80 -8.32 2.57 29.33
C SER A 80 -9.70 3.26 29.39
N GLY A 81 -10.51 3.18 28.33
CA GLY A 81 -11.91 3.63 28.39
C GLY A 81 -12.42 4.42 27.18
N ARG A 82 -11.59 4.67 26.15
CA ARG A 82 -12.07 5.30 24.89
C ARG A 82 -13.02 4.37 24.15
N ARG A 83 -14.06 4.91 23.51
CA ARG A 83 -15.15 4.13 22.90
C ARG A 83 -15.58 4.78 21.59
N MET A 84 -14.92 4.37 20.51
CA MET A 84 -15.10 4.90 19.15
C MET A 84 -15.01 6.43 19.09
N GLU A 85 -14.06 7.00 19.85
CA GLU A 85 -13.80 8.44 19.96
C GLU A 85 -13.27 8.96 18.63
N LEU A 86 -13.96 9.93 18.02
CA LEU A 86 -13.59 10.53 16.74
C LEU A 86 -12.49 11.59 16.92
N SER A 87 -11.51 11.55 16.02
CA SER A 87 -10.51 12.58 15.79
C SER A 87 -10.25 12.74 14.29
N LEU A 88 -9.83 13.93 13.87
CA LEU A 88 -9.44 14.22 12.48
C LEU A 88 -7.91 14.38 12.40
N GLY A 89 -7.34 14.06 11.24
CA GLY A 89 -5.95 14.31 10.91
C GLY A 89 -5.75 14.63 9.42
N THR A 90 -4.59 15.18 9.08
CA THR A 90 -4.21 15.52 7.70
C THR A 90 -3.44 14.39 7.04
N ILE A 91 -3.77 14.08 5.78
CA ILE A 91 -2.97 13.18 4.95
C ILE A 91 -1.80 14.00 4.39
N GLN A 92 -0.57 13.56 4.62
CA GLN A 92 0.61 14.17 4.00
C GLN A 92 0.74 13.64 2.57
N GLU A 93 0.82 14.51 1.56
CA GLU A 93 0.89 14.07 0.17
C GLU A 93 2.12 13.18 -0.11
N SER A 94 2.00 12.24 -1.06
CA SER A 94 3.15 11.45 -1.49
C SER A 94 4.10 12.29 -2.35
N ASN A 95 5.10 12.90 -1.72
CA ASN A 95 6.05 13.85 -2.31
C ASN A 95 6.95 13.33 -3.45
N THR A 96 6.84 12.05 -3.84
CA THR A 96 7.60 11.46 -4.96
C THR A 96 6.69 10.69 -5.91
N THR A 97 6.64 11.15 -7.16
CA THR A 97 6.23 10.35 -8.33
C THR A 97 7.49 9.72 -8.91
N SER A 98 7.48 8.46 -9.33
CA SER A 98 8.63 7.83 -9.99
C SER A 98 8.28 7.26 -11.36
N TRP A 99 9.20 7.43 -12.33
CA TRP A 99 9.03 6.95 -13.72
C TRP A 99 10.20 6.06 -14.11
N ARG A 100 9.90 4.94 -14.78
CA ARG A 100 10.87 3.97 -15.28
C ARG A 100 11.33 4.37 -16.69
N VAL A 101 12.64 4.37 -16.93
CA VAL A 101 13.26 4.65 -18.23
C VAL A 101 14.05 3.42 -18.68
N PRO A 102 13.65 2.73 -19.77
CA PRO A 102 14.44 1.63 -20.32
C PRO A 102 15.83 2.08 -20.76
N MET A 103 16.87 1.33 -20.38
CA MET A 103 18.20 1.48 -20.93
C MET A 103 18.25 0.72 -22.27
N ALA A 104 18.24 1.49 -23.36
CA ALA A 104 18.03 1.04 -24.74
C ALA A 104 16.69 0.32 -24.95
N SER A 105 16.65 -0.74 -25.76
CA SER A 105 15.42 -1.39 -26.22
C SER A 105 14.84 -2.44 -25.26
N CYS A 106 13.52 -2.56 -25.28
CA CYS A 106 12.71 -3.57 -24.61
C CYS A 106 11.71 -4.22 -25.59
N ASP A 107 10.84 -5.09 -25.07
CA ASP A 107 9.70 -5.69 -25.77
C ASP A 107 8.69 -4.66 -26.33
N PHE A 108 8.53 -3.53 -25.65
CA PHE A 108 7.73 -2.39 -26.13
C PHE A 108 8.46 -1.49 -27.16
N SER A 109 9.62 -1.90 -27.68
CA SER A 109 10.38 -1.16 -28.70
C SER A 109 10.15 -1.71 -30.11
N ILE A 110 9.95 -0.82 -31.10
CA ILE A 110 9.72 -1.21 -32.51
C ILE A 110 10.95 -1.80 -33.22
N ARG A 111 12.13 -1.72 -32.61
CA ARG A 111 13.38 -2.37 -33.06
C ARG A 111 14.24 -2.77 -31.86
N THR A 112 15.04 -3.81 -32.01
CA THR A 112 16.08 -4.21 -31.05
C THR A 112 17.33 -3.36 -31.24
N TYR A 113 17.85 -2.78 -30.15
CA TYR A 113 19.10 -2.03 -30.12
C TYR A 113 19.72 -1.95 -28.72
N THR A 114 21.02 -1.70 -28.63
CA THR A 114 21.73 -1.23 -27.43
C THR A 114 22.45 0.10 -27.72
N TYR A 115 23.04 0.73 -26.70
CA TYR A 115 23.84 1.95 -26.89
C TYR A 115 25.24 1.66 -27.43
N ALA A 116 25.68 0.40 -27.48
CA ALA A 116 27.05 0.00 -27.86
C ALA A 116 27.06 -1.27 -28.74
N ASP A 117 26.25 -1.28 -29.80
CA ASP A 117 26.13 -2.41 -30.73
C ASP A 117 27.37 -2.64 -31.64
N THR A 118 28.44 -1.85 -31.49
CA THR A 118 29.74 -2.13 -32.15
C THR A 118 30.42 -3.34 -31.50
N PRO A 119 30.75 -4.41 -32.24
CA PRO A 119 31.41 -5.59 -31.68
C PRO A 119 32.73 -5.27 -30.97
N ASP A 120 32.94 -5.92 -29.81
CA ASP A 120 34.18 -5.90 -29.03
C ASP A 120 34.67 -4.50 -28.57
N ASP A 121 33.77 -3.52 -28.48
CA ASP A 121 34.06 -2.17 -27.95
C ASP A 121 34.16 -2.16 -26.41
N PHE A 122 35.14 -2.89 -25.85
CA PHE A 122 35.43 -2.93 -24.41
C PHE A 122 35.86 -1.57 -23.82
N GLN A 123 36.04 -0.53 -24.65
CA GLN A 123 36.33 0.84 -24.21
C GLN A 123 35.08 1.73 -24.19
N LEU A 124 33.96 1.30 -24.78
CA LEU A 124 32.72 2.06 -24.93
C LEU A 124 32.97 3.42 -25.63
N LEU A 125 33.77 3.39 -26.70
CA LEU A 125 34.08 4.53 -27.56
C LEU A 125 32.93 4.87 -28.50
N ASN A 126 32.20 3.86 -28.96
CA ASN A 126 31.05 3.99 -29.85
C ASN A 126 29.71 4.04 -29.08
N PHE A 127 29.76 4.20 -27.75
CA PHE A 127 28.57 4.36 -26.91
C PHE A 127 27.80 5.62 -27.30
N SER A 128 26.52 5.48 -27.67
CA SER A 128 25.67 6.61 -28.06
C SER A 128 24.18 6.38 -27.79
N LEU A 129 23.45 7.48 -27.55
CA LEU A 129 22.00 7.47 -27.43
C LEU A 129 21.37 7.64 -28.84
N PRO A 130 20.51 6.71 -29.30
CA PRO A 130 19.86 6.79 -30.60
C PRO A 130 18.60 7.69 -30.58
N GLU A 131 17.90 7.77 -31.71
CA GLU A 131 16.76 8.68 -31.90
C GLU A 131 15.60 8.41 -30.94
N GLU A 132 15.35 7.16 -30.55
CA GLU A 132 14.36 6.81 -29.53
C GLU A 132 14.65 7.50 -28.19
N ASP A 133 15.92 7.67 -27.86
CA ASP A 133 16.35 8.35 -26.65
C ASP A 133 16.33 9.87 -26.84
N VAL A 134 17.05 10.40 -27.84
CA VAL A 134 17.26 11.86 -27.98
C VAL A 134 16.09 12.61 -28.64
N LYS A 135 15.21 11.95 -29.40
CA LYS A 135 14.03 12.57 -30.05
C LYS A 135 12.69 12.20 -29.39
N LEU A 136 12.59 11.05 -28.71
CA LEU A 136 11.33 10.61 -28.08
C LEU A 136 11.42 10.67 -26.54
N LYS A 137 12.19 9.78 -25.91
CA LYS A 137 12.21 9.60 -24.44
C LYS A 137 12.63 10.88 -23.72
N ILE A 138 13.77 11.47 -24.08
CA ILE A 138 14.33 12.64 -23.39
C ILE A 138 13.43 13.89 -23.54
N PRO A 139 12.94 14.26 -24.74
CA PRO A 139 12.01 15.39 -24.88
C PRO A 139 10.68 15.19 -24.14
N LEU A 140 10.11 13.96 -24.14
CA LEU A 140 8.88 13.67 -23.40
C LEU A 140 9.08 13.71 -21.89
N ILE A 141 10.23 13.23 -21.38
CA ILE A 141 10.59 13.36 -19.96
C ILE A 141 10.68 14.84 -19.58
N HIS A 142 11.38 15.68 -20.36
CA HIS A 142 11.47 17.12 -20.07
C HIS A 142 10.11 17.81 -20.05
N GLN A 143 9.25 17.59 -21.06
CA GLN A 143 7.89 18.14 -21.08
C GLN A 143 7.07 17.69 -19.87
N ALA A 144 7.18 16.41 -19.49
CA ALA A 144 6.45 15.88 -18.34
C ALA A 144 7.00 16.40 -17.00
N LEU A 145 8.32 16.67 -16.89
CA LEU A 145 8.93 17.33 -15.75
C LEU A 145 8.53 18.82 -15.64
N GLU A 146 8.44 19.54 -16.76
CA GLU A 146 7.95 20.94 -16.80
C GLU A 146 6.48 21.06 -16.38
N LEU A 147 5.66 20.03 -16.66
CA LEU A 147 4.26 19.94 -16.25
C LEU A 147 4.08 19.39 -14.83
N ALA A 148 5.11 18.80 -14.21
CA ALA A 148 5.01 18.16 -12.91
C ALA A 148 5.04 19.18 -11.76
N GLN A 149 3.92 19.33 -11.06
CA GLN A 149 3.81 20.16 -9.85
C GLN A 149 4.55 19.59 -8.62
N ARG A 150 5.07 18.35 -8.71
CA ARG A 150 5.78 17.64 -7.64
C ARG A 150 7.11 17.08 -8.17
N PRO A 151 8.14 16.89 -7.32
CA PRO A 151 9.40 16.25 -7.73
C PRO A 151 9.17 14.84 -8.29
N VAL A 152 9.78 14.57 -9.45
CA VAL A 152 9.74 13.25 -10.10
C VAL A 152 11.10 12.57 -9.99
N SER A 153 11.10 11.33 -9.52
CA SER A 153 12.28 10.47 -9.40
C SER A 153 12.38 9.50 -10.57
N LEU A 154 13.26 9.78 -11.54
CA LEU A 154 13.53 8.83 -12.61
C LEU A 154 14.29 7.61 -12.06
N PHE A 155 13.93 6.40 -12.51
CA PHE A 155 14.77 5.21 -12.34
C PHE A 155 14.95 4.47 -13.66
N ALA A 156 16.08 3.80 -13.84
CA ALA A 156 16.39 3.10 -15.10
C ALA A 156 16.61 1.59 -14.92
N SER A 157 16.36 0.85 -15.99
CA SER A 157 16.46 -0.62 -16.02
C SER A 157 16.93 -1.07 -17.41
N PRO A 158 17.99 -1.89 -17.55
CA PRO A 158 18.33 -2.54 -18.82
C PRO A 158 17.55 -3.84 -19.00
N TRP A 159 17.28 -4.21 -20.25
CA TRP A 159 16.72 -5.52 -20.64
C TRP A 159 17.77 -6.44 -21.29
N THR A 160 18.88 -5.89 -21.81
CA THR A 160 19.98 -6.68 -22.37
C THR A 160 21.24 -5.83 -22.46
N SER A 161 22.38 -6.48 -22.28
CA SER A 161 23.68 -5.96 -22.71
C SER A 161 23.89 -6.09 -24.21
N PRO A 162 24.86 -5.36 -24.80
CA PRO A 162 25.35 -5.59 -26.15
C PRO A 162 25.68 -7.06 -26.42
N THR A 163 25.34 -7.58 -27.60
CA THR A 163 25.37 -9.02 -27.91
C THR A 163 26.75 -9.67 -27.75
N TRP A 164 27.82 -8.92 -28.02
CA TRP A 164 29.21 -9.38 -27.87
C TRP A 164 29.62 -9.60 -26.41
N LEU A 165 28.93 -9.00 -25.43
CA LEU A 165 29.12 -9.30 -24.00
C LEU A 165 28.42 -10.59 -23.54
N LYS A 166 27.53 -11.17 -24.36
CA LYS A 166 26.64 -12.29 -23.97
C LYS A 166 27.15 -13.65 -24.43
N THR A 167 26.95 -14.70 -23.63
CA THR A 167 27.37 -16.06 -23.98
C THR A 167 26.69 -16.62 -25.23
N ASN A 168 25.45 -16.20 -25.52
CA ASN A 168 24.69 -16.63 -26.69
C ASN A 168 24.88 -15.75 -27.95
N GLY A 169 25.54 -14.60 -27.84
CA GLY A 169 25.69 -13.66 -28.95
C GLY A 169 24.39 -13.00 -29.44
N ALA A 170 23.29 -13.04 -28.67
CA ALA A 170 21.96 -12.62 -29.11
C ALA A 170 21.22 -11.80 -28.04
N VAL A 171 20.36 -10.87 -28.47
CA VAL A 171 19.60 -10.01 -27.55
C VAL A 171 18.51 -10.79 -26.78
N MET A 172 17.97 -11.87 -27.36
CA MET A 172 16.89 -12.69 -26.80
C MET A 172 17.37 -14.08 -26.37
N GLY A 173 16.54 -14.79 -25.61
CA GLY A 173 16.75 -16.18 -25.20
C GLY A 173 17.89 -16.38 -24.18
N ARG A 174 18.03 -17.63 -23.70
CA ARG A 174 19.04 -18.00 -22.69
C ARG A 174 20.43 -17.46 -23.05
N GLY A 175 20.96 -16.59 -22.20
CA GLY A 175 22.26 -15.95 -22.38
C GLY A 175 22.58 -15.03 -21.21
N HIS A 176 23.75 -15.20 -20.63
CA HIS A 176 24.26 -14.44 -19.48
C HIS A 176 25.54 -13.68 -19.87
N SER A 177 26.02 -12.81 -18.99
CA SER A 177 27.34 -12.17 -19.15
C SER A 177 28.45 -13.24 -19.23
N ARG A 178 29.44 -13.04 -20.11
CA ARG A 178 30.52 -14.00 -20.38
C ARG A 178 31.47 -14.17 -19.18
N VAL A 179 32.05 -15.37 -19.09
CA VAL A 179 33.11 -15.79 -18.16
C VAL A 179 32.77 -15.55 -16.67
N HIS A 180 33.29 -14.53 -15.97
CA HIS A 180 33.17 -14.41 -14.50
C HIS A 180 33.10 -12.95 -13.99
N PRO A 181 32.32 -12.64 -12.95
CA PRO A 181 32.35 -11.32 -12.29
C PRO A 181 33.76 -10.88 -11.88
N GLY A 182 34.03 -9.58 -11.95
CA GLY A 182 35.38 -9.00 -11.85
C GLY A 182 36.19 -9.03 -13.16
N ASP A 183 35.68 -9.62 -14.25
CA ASP A 183 36.37 -9.66 -15.54
C ASP A 183 36.10 -8.45 -16.46
N LEU A 184 36.76 -8.45 -17.63
CA LEU A 184 36.61 -7.40 -18.63
C LEU A 184 35.17 -7.25 -19.17
N TYR A 185 34.38 -8.32 -19.22
CA TYR A 185 32.99 -8.26 -19.69
C TYR A 185 32.10 -7.57 -18.65
N HIS A 186 32.22 -7.96 -17.38
CA HIS A 186 31.43 -7.39 -16.29
C HIS A 186 31.86 -5.95 -15.95
N GLN A 187 33.16 -5.64 -15.95
CA GLN A 187 33.67 -4.27 -15.83
C GLN A 187 33.27 -3.38 -17.03
N THR A 188 33.06 -3.96 -18.22
CA THR A 188 32.49 -3.21 -19.36
C THR A 188 31.00 -2.98 -19.17
N TRP A 189 30.25 -3.97 -18.69
CA TRP A 189 28.82 -3.81 -18.39
C TRP A 189 28.58 -2.79 -17.27
N ALA A 190 29.35 -2.82 -16.18
CA ALA A 190 29.28 -1.81 -15.12
C ALA A 190 29.59 -0.38 -15.63
N ARG A 191 30.57 -0.22 -16.52
CA ARG A 191 30.86 1.07 -17.18
C ARG A 191 29.77 1.52 -18.15
N TYR A 192 29.00 0.61 -18.73
CA TYR A 192 27.84 0.94 -19.58
C TYR A 192 26.72 1.65 -18.79
N PHE A 193 26.50 1.28 -17.52
CA PHE A 193 25.60 2.04 -16.63
C PHE A 193 26.09 3.48 -16.41
N VAL A 194 27.38 3.66 -16.11
CA VAL A 194 27.96 5.01 -15.93
C VAL A 194 27.86 5.83 -17.21
N LYS A 195 28.19 5.26 -18.38
CA LYS A 195 28.04 5.91 -19.70
C LYS A 195 26.60 6.33 -20.01
N PHE A 196 25.60 5.53 -19.62
CA PHE A 196 24.19 5.88 -19.75
C PHE A 196 23.81 7.06 -18.85
N LEU A 197 24.27 7.05 -17.59
CA LEU A 197 24.03 8.13 -16.62
C LEU A 197 24.75 9.43 -17.03
N ASP A 198 25.97 9.35 -17.58
CA ASP A 198 26.69 10.48 -18.17
C ASP A 198 25.90 11.10 -19.32
N ALA A 199 25.47 10.30 -20.31
CA ALA A 199 24.77 10.79 -21.49
C ALA A 199 23.39 11.41 -21.14
N TYR A 200 22.65 10.84 -20.19
CA TYR A 200 21.41 11.47 -19.71
C TYR A 200 21.67 12.75 -18.89
N ALA A 201 22.80 12.85 -18.17
CA ALA A 201 23.20 14.06 -17.46
C ALA A 201 23.64 15.20 -18.39
N GLU A 202 24.25 14.89 -19.55
CA GLU A 202 24.47 15.88 -20.64
C GLU A 202 23.13 16.47 -21.12
N HIS A 203 22.09 15.64 -21.21
CA HIS A 203 20.71 16.05 -21.46
C HIS A 203 19.99 16.63 -20.22
N LYS A 204 20.70 16.96 -19.14
CA LYS A 204 20.19 17.54 -17.88
C LYS A 204 19.18 16.68 -17.10
N LEU A 205 19.13 15.37 -17.35
CA LEU A 205 18.30 14.43 -16.59
C LEU A 205 19.15 13.74 -15.52
N GLN A 206 18.56 13.54 -14.33
CA GLN A 206 19.20 12.83 -13.22
C GLN A 206 18.32 11.68 -12.76
N PHE A 207 18.97 10.57 -12.39
CA PHE A 207 18.29 9.39 -11.86
C PHE A 207 18.35 9.34 -10.33
N TRP A 208 17.24 8.94 -9.73
CA TRP A 208 17.19 8.54 -8.32
C TRP A 208 17.76 7.14 -8.12
N ALA A 209 17.46 6.21 -9.05
CA ALA A 209 17.85 4.81 -8.95
C ALA A 209 18.15 4.14 -10.30
N VAL A 210 18.85 3.02 -10.25
CA VAL A 210 18.94 2.03 -11.33
C VAL A 210 18.65 0.63 -10.77
N THR A 211 18.04 -0.24 -11.58
CA THR A 211 17.92 -1.67 -11.26
C THR A 211 19.06 -2.45 -11.91
N ALA A 212 19.52 -3.52 -11.27
CA ALA A 212 20.70 -4.26 -11.72
C ALA A 212 20.52 -4.99 -13.06
N GLU A 213 19.30 -5.44 -13.37
CA GLU A 213 18.82 -5.98 -14.67
C GLU A 213 17.28 -6.07 -14.60
N ASN A 214 16.53 -5.88 -15.69
CA ASN A 214 15.09 -6.18 -15.76
C ASN A 214 14.89 -7.70 -15.93
N GLU A 215 14.13 -8.31 -15.03
CA GLU A 215 13.81 -9.74 -15.04
C GLU A 215 15.01 -10.68 -15.28
N PRO A 216 16.08 -10.62 -14.45
CA PRO A 216 17.27 -11.47 -14.57
C PRO A 216 17.01 -12.98 -14.68
N SER A 217 15.86 -13.50 -14.22
CA SER A 217 15.49 -14.90 -14.45
C SER A 217 15.06 -15.19 -15.88
N ALA A 218 14.56 -14.21 -16.65
CA ALA A 218 14.14 -14.34 -18.04
C ALA A 218 15.25 -14.90 -18.93
N GLY A 219 16.45 -14.34 -18.81
CA GLY A 219 17.64 -14.77 -19.56
C GLY A 219 18.21 -16.12 -19.14
N LEU A 220 17.59 -16.82 -18.17
CA LEU A 220 17.87 -18.22 -17.85
C LEU A 220 16.95 -19.18 -18.63
N PHE A 221 15.88 -18.71 -19.28
CA PHE A 221 14.95 -19.56 -20.02
C PHE A 221 15.37 -19.74 -21.50
N SER A 222 15.39 -20.99 -21.94
CA SER A 222 15.67 -21.33 -23.35
C SER A 222 14.51 -20.88 -24.23
N GLY A 223 14.79 -20.05 -25.25
CA GLY A 223 13.77 -19.54 -26.16
C GLY A 223 12.92 -18.38 -25.63
N TYR A 224 13.37 -17.67 -24.59
CA TYR A 224 12.70 -16.44 -24.11
C TYR A 224 12.54 -15.41 -25.26
N PRO A 225 11.34 -14.83 -25.48
CA PRO A 225 10.96 -14.29 -26.79
C PRO A 225 11.35 -12.83 -27.07
N PHE A 226 11.95 -12.12 -26.11
CA PHE A 226 12.40 -10.74 -26.27
C PHE A 226 13.70 -10.47 -25.50
N GLN A 227 14.15 -9.22 -25.44
CA GLN A 227 15.40 -8.80 -24.80
C GLN A 227 15.46 -9.26 -23.34
N CYS A 228 16.52 -10.01 -23.00
CA CYS A 228 16.78 -10.48 -21.63
C CYS A 228 18.29 -10.73 -21.40
N LEU A 229 18.85 -10.40 -20.24
CA LEU A 229 20.17 -10.85 -19.78
C LEU A 229 20.02 -11.72 -18.52
N GLY A 230 20.54 -12.95 -18.57
CA GLY A 230 20.38 -13.93 -17.50
C GLY A 230 21.36 -13.73 -16.35
N PHE A 231 20.86 -13.72 -15.12
CA PHE A 231 21.66 -13.84 -13.89
C PHE A 231 21.02 -14.84 -12.92
N THR A 232 21.83 -15.70 -12.32
CA THR A 232 21.45 -16.38 -11.05
C THR A 232 21.59 -15.38 -9.89
N PRO A 233 21.01 -15.62 -8.69
CA PRO A 233 21.18 -14.68 -7.59
C PRO A 233 22.63 -14.56 -7.12
N GLU A 234 23.43 -15.63 -7.23
CA GLU A 234 24.87 -15.60 -6.97
C GLU A 234 25.58 -14.73 -8.02
N HIS A 235 25.20 -14.87 -9.29
CA HIS A 235 25.78 -14.07 -10.37
C HIS A 235 25.44 -12.59 -10.23
N GLN A 236 24.22 -12.22 -9.83
CA GLN A 236 23.92 -10.81 -9.53
C GLN A 236 24.63 -10.33 -8.26
N ARG A 237 24.71 -11.13 -7.19
CA ARG A 237 25.50 -10.80 -5.99
C ARG A 237 26.93 -10.42 -6.36
N ASP A 238 27.61 -11.30 -7.09
CA ASP A 238 29.02 -11.14 -7.45
C ASP A 238 29.22 -9.96 -8.42
N PHE A 239 28.33 -9.78 -9.40
CA PHE A 239 28.34 -8.60 -10.29
C PHE A 239 28.13 -7.28 -9.51
N ILE A 240 27.28 -7.26 -8.50
CA ILE A 240 27.07 -6.08 -7.64
C ILE A 240 28.29 -5.80 -6.76
N ALA A 241 28.87 -6.84 -6.14
CA ALA A 241 30.02 -6.71 -5.25
C ALA A 241 31.32 -6.33 -5.98
N CYS A 242 31.62 -6.98 -7.10
CA CYS A 242 32.88 -6.84 -7.83
C CYS A 242 32.88 -5.68 -8.83
N ASP A 243 31.75 -5.44 -9.50
CA ASP A 243 31.72 -4.60 -10.72
C ASP A 243 30.80 -3.38 -10.57
N LEU A 244 29.49 -3.59 -10.47
CA LEU A 244 28.50 -2.51 -10.58
C LEU A 244 28.52 -1.55 -9.38
N GLY A 245 28.55 -2.09 -8.16
CA GLY A 245 28.63 -1.31 -6.92
C GLY A 245 29.88 -0.43 -6.85
N PRO A 246 31.10 -1.00 -6.98
CA PRO A 246 32.35 -0.22 -7.03
C PRO A 246 32.38 0.81 -8.16
N THR A 247 31.91 0.45 -9.36
CA THR A 247 31.93 1.36 -10.53
C THR A 247 30.99 2.55 -10.35
N LEU A 248 29.77 2.33 -9.85
CA LEU A 248 28.84 3.42 -9.51
C LEU A 248 29.39 4.29 -8.39
N ALA A 249 29.92 3.68 -7.32
CA ALA A 249 30.46 4.41 -6.16
C ALA A 249 31.68 5.29 -6.48
N ASN A 250 32.51 4.87 -7.43
CA ASN A 250 33.67 5.63 -7.92
C ASN A 250 33.32 6.66 -9.01
N SER A 251 32.07 6.69 -9.48
CA SER A 251 31.60 7.64 -10.50
C SER A 251 31.11 8.97 -9.92
N THR A 252 30.90 9.94 -10.79
CA THR A 252 30.12 11.17 -10.53
C THR A 252 28.70 10.87 -10.03
N HIS A 253 28.13 9.72 -10.41
CA HIS A 253 26.75 9.31 -10.13
C HIS A 253 26.57 8.48 -8.86
N ARG A 254 27.58 8.43 -7.97
CA ARG A 254 27.56 7.66 -6.69
C ARG A 254 26.37 7.90 -5.74
N ASN A 255 25.54 8.91 -6.00
CA ASN A 255 24.31 9.19 -5.25
C ASN A 255 23.10 8.38 -5.77
N VAL A 256 23.17 7.86 -7.00
CA VAL A 256 22.14 7.01 -7.62
C VAL A 256 22.03 5.70 -6.82
N ARG A 257 20.80 5.31 -6.50
CA ARG A 257 20.52 4.11 -5.71
C ARG A 257 20.51 2.86 -6.58
N LEU A 258 21.17 1.79 -6.14
CA LEU A 258 21.08 0.49 -6.80
C LEU A 258 19.95 -0.35 -6.20
N LEU A 259 19.06 -0.86 -7.04
CA LEU A 259 17.99 -1.79 -6.68
C LEU A 259 18.29 -3.18 -7.26
N MET A 260 18.21 -4.20 -6.41
CA MET A 260 18.38 -5.60 -6.82
C MET A 260 17.05 -6.24 -7.25
N LEU A 261 17.12 -7.46 -7.79
CA LEU A 261 16.01 -8.27 -8.30
C LEU A 261 15.33 -7.69 -9.55
N ASP A 262 14.34 -6.80 -9.42
CA ASP A 262 13.55 -6.24 -10.53
C ASP A 262 12.87 -7.32 -11.41
N ASP A 263 12.31 -8.32 -10.72
CA ASP A 263 11.74 -9.55 -11.26
C ASP A 263 10.59 -10.05 -10.37
N GLN A 264 9.91 -11.14 -10.76
CA GLN A 264 8.75 -11.69 -10.05
C GLN A 264 9.05 -11.91 -8.56
N ARG A 265 8.10 -11.51 -7.70
CA ARG A 265 8.18 -11.81 -6.25
C ARG A 265 8.39 -13.29 -5.93
N LEU A 266 8.06 -14.21 -6.84
CA LEU A 266 8.25 -15.66 -6.69
C LEU A 266 9.70 -16.08 -6.45
N LEU A 267 10.69 -15.25 -6.79
CA LEU A 267 12.11 -15.50 -6.55
C LEU A 267 12.56 -15.14 -5.12
N LEU A 268 11.72 -14.40 -4.39
CA LEU A 268 11.90 -14.11 -2.97
C LEU A 268 11.30 -15.24 -2.11
N PRO A 269 11.88 -15.56 -0.94
CA PRO A 269 12.98 -14.86 -0.26
C PRO A 269 14.38 -15.19 -0.78
N HIS A 270 14.54 -16.28 -1.52
CA HIS A 270 15.83 -16.87 -1.87
C HIS A 270 16.81 -15.87 -2.52
N TRP A 271 16.33 -15.07 -3.48
CA TRP A 271 17.14 -14.04 -4.13
C TRP A 271 17.72 -13.01 -3.16
N ALA A 272 16.89 -12.49 -2.24
CA ALA A 272 17.33 -11.54 -1.21
C ALA A 272 18.30 -12.19 -0.23
N GLN A 273 18.06 -13.45 0.17
CA GLN A 273 18.97 -14.18 1.05
C GLN A 273 20.36 -14.36 0.44
N VAL A 274 20.46 -14.71 -0.85
CA VAL A 274 21.77 -14.90 -1.51
C VAL A 274 22.53 -13.60 -1.71
N VAL A 275 21.86 -12.51 -2.11
CA VAL A 275 22.52 -11.22 -2.37
C VAL A 275 22.83 -10.44 -1.08
N LEU A 276 21.91 -10.42 -0.11
CA LEU A 276 22.04 -9.58 1.09
C LEU A 276 22.75 -10.26 2.27
N ALA A 277 22.97 -11.58 2.23
CA ALA A 277 23.83 -12.26 3.21
C ALA A 277 25.33 -11.99 2.98
N ASP A 278 25.70 -11.49 1.80
CA ASP A 278 27.07 -11.06 1.50
C ASP A 278 27.23 -9.56 1.76
N PRO A 279 28.07 -9.15 2.73
CA PRO A 279 28.24 -7.73 3.07
C PRO A 279 28.89 -6.92 1.93
N GLU A 280 29.65 -7.55 1.03
CA GLU A 280 30.32 -6.86 -0.08
C GLU A 280 29.34 -6.51 -1.20
N ALA A 281 28.27 -7.27 -1.37
CA ALA A 281 27.14 -6.90 -2.23
C ALA A 281 26.16 -5.97 -1.48
N ALA A 282 25.75 -6.35 -0.26
CA ALA A 282 24.71 -5.66 0.49
C ALA A 282 24.99 -4.18 0.75
N LYS A 283 26.26 -3.79 0.94
CA LYS A 283 26.66 -2.38 1.13
C LYS A 283 26.35 -1.44 -0.05
N TYR A 284 26.14 -2.00 -1.25
CA TYR A 284 25.77 -1.23 -2.44
C TYR A 284 24.27 -1.26 -2.74
N VAL A 285 23.53 -2.24 -2.23
CA VAL A 285 22.09 -2.41 -2.49
C VAL A 285 21.26 -1.48 -1.60
N HIS A 286 20.47 -0.60 -2.20
CA HIS A 286 19.55 0.29 -1.48
C HIS A 286 18.19 -0.35 -1.21
N GLY A 287 17.77 -1.31 -2.03
CA GLY A 287 16.47 -1.97 -1.91
C GLY A 287 16.25 -3.05 -2.98
N ILE A 288 15.06 -3.66 -2.93
CA ILE A 288 14.65 -4.76 -3.81
C ILE A 288 13.49 -4.25 -4.68
N ALA A 289 13.63 -4.32 -6.01
CA ALA A 289 12.54 -4.09 -6.95
C ALA A 289 11.81 -5.42 -7.22
N VAL A 290 10.48 -5.37 -7.41
CA VAL A 290 9.63 -6.57 -7.55
C VAL A 290 8.56 -6.39 -8.62
N HIS A 291 8.37 -7.42 -9.44
CA HIS A 291 7.25 -7.59 -10.37
C HIS A 291 6.21 -8.57 -9.82
N TRP A 292 5.00 -8.53 -10.38
CA TRP A 292 3.81 -9.25 -9.89
C TRP A 292 2.98 -9.88 -11.04
N TYR A 293 3.61 -10.23 -12.17
CA TYR A 293 2.91 -10.81 -13.32
C TYR A 293 2.46 -12.26 -13.10
N LEU A 294 3.18 -13.01 -12.25
CA LEU A 294 2.88 -14.41 -11.89
C LEU A 294 2.18 -14.56 -10.53
N ASP A 295 1.50 -13.51 -10.07
CA ASP A 295 0.87 -13.42 -8.74
C ASP A 295 -0.16 -14.51 -8.42
N PHE A 296 -0.72 -15.14 -9.45
CA PHE A 296 -1.70 -16.23 -9.37
C PHE A 296 -1.08 -17.59 -9.02
N LEU A 297 0.24 -17.77 -9.13
CA LEU A 297 0.91 -19.05 -8.86
C LEU A 297 1.25 -19.28 -7.38
N ALA A 298 1.49 -18.21 -6.59
CA ALA A 298 1.71 -18.34 -5.14
C ALA A 298 1.30 -17.08 -4.36
N PRO A 299 0.74 -17.23 -3.15
CA PRO A 299 0.36 -16.10 -2.30
C PRO A 299 1.59 -15.34 -1.77
N ALA A 300 1.47 -14.00 -1.70
CA ALA A 300 2.53 -13.07 -1.26
C ALA A 300 3.21 -13.43 0.08
N LYS A 301 2.52 -14.15 0.97
CA LYS A 301 3.06 -14.56 2.28
C LYS A 301 4.27 -15.50 2.16
N ALA A 302 4.30 -16.38 1.15
CA ALA A 302 5.39 -17.33 0.94
C ALA A 302 6.65 -16.70 0.29
N THR A 303 6.59 -15.42 -0.08
CA THR A 303 7.62 -14.74 -0.87
C THR A 303 8.09 -13.47 -0.16
N LEU A 304 7.30 -12.40 -0.27
CA LEU A 304 7.53 -11.13 0.43
C LEU A 304 7.49 -11.32 1.96
N GLY A 305 6.60 -12.18 2.45
CA GLY A 305 6.46 -12.48 3.88
C GLY A 305 7.69 -13.16 4.49
N GLU A 306 8.22 -14.22 3.87
CA GLU A 306 9.42 -14.90 4.37
C GLU A 306 10.70 -14.08 4.17
N THR A 307 10.74 -13.18 3.18
CA THR A 307 11.87 -12.23 3.01
C THR A 307 12.03 -11.35 4.23
N HIS A 308 10.91 -11.01 4.87
CA HIS A 308 10.88 -10.19 6.06
C HIS A 308 10.84 -11.00 7.38
N GLN A 309 10.67 -12.33 7.33
CA GLN A 309 10.49 -13.14 8.54
C GLN A 309 11.35 -14.41 8.58
N ALA A 310 12.58 -14.25 9.06
CA ALA A 310 13.25 -15.32 9.77
C ALA A 310 12.72 -15.44 11.22
N CYS A 311 12.60 -16.69 11.70
CA CYS A 311 12.51 -17.12 13.10
C CYS A 311 11.15 -17.14 13.88
N VAL A 312 10.96 -18.31 14.53
CA VAL A 312 10.13 -18.72 15.71
C VAL A 312 8.59 -18.83 15.63
N GLY A 313 8.06 -19.93 16.21
CA GLY A 313 6.65 -20.17 16.60
C GLY A 313 6.47 -20.25 18.14
N SER A 314 5.53 -20.97 18.78
CA SER A 314 4.41 -21.83 18.33
C SER A 314 3.43 -22.20 19.49
N LYS A 315 2.13 -22.46 19.20
CA LYS A 315 1.10 -23.18 20.03
C LYS A 315 0.53 -22.44 21.28
N PHE A 316 -0.80 -22.25 21.41
CA PHE A 316 -1.85 -23.08 22.08
C PHE A 316 -1.61 -23.30 23.60
N TRP A 317 -2.56 -23.15 24.56
CA TRP A 317 -4.00 -23.54 24.61
C TRP A 317 -4.91 -22.64 25.52
N GLU A 318 -6.19 -23.03 25.71
CA GLU A 318 -7.14 -22.73 26.85
C GLU A 318 -8.04 -21.44 26.88
N GLN A 319 -8.61 -21.08 28.06
CA GLN A 319 -10.06 -20.81 28.25
C GLN A 319 -10.43 -19.73 29.33
N SER A 320 -11.67 -19.22 29.50
CA SER A 320 -12.89 -19.16 28.65
C SER A 320 -13.74 -17.88 28.93
N VAL A 321 -14.99 -17.94 29.44
CA VAL A 321 -15.97 -16.81 29.51
C VAL A 321 -15.69 -15.81 30.65
N ARG A 322 -15.65 -14.51 30.33
CA ARG A 322 -15.42 -13.38 31.25
C ARG A 322 -16.19 -12.13 30.81
N LEU A 323 -16.75 -11.36 31.75
CA LEU A 323 -17.38 -10.06 31.50
C LEU A 323 -16.33 -8.94 31.48
N GLY A 324 -16.58 -7.82 30.78
CA GLY A 324 -15.69 -6.66 30.76
C GLY A 324 -14.25 -6.89 30.26
N SER A 325 -13.93 -8.10 29.78
CA SER A 325 -12.60 -8.48 29.31
C SER A 325 -12.28 -7.79 27.99
N TRP A 326 -11.25 -6.95 28.01
CA TRP A 326 -10.68 -6.38 26.79
C TRP A 326 -10.10 -7.46 25.89
N ASP A 327 -9.52 -8.50 26.48
CA ASP A 327 -8.88 -9.64 25.84
C ASP A 327 -9.87 -10.40 24.95
N ARG A 328 -11.14 -10.50 25.35
CA ARG A 328 -12.23 -11.01 24.51
C ARG A 328 -12.68 -10.05 23.40
N GLY A 329 -12.57 -8.75 23.61
CA GLY A 329 -12.71 -7.76 22.54
C GLY A 329 -11.64 -7.98 21.47
N MET A 330 -10.37 -8.06 21.88
CA MET A 330 -9.24 -8.36 21.00
C MET A 330 -9.42 -9.69 20.28
N GLN A 331 -9.78 -10.78 20.98
CA GLN A 331 -10.10 -12.06 20.37
C GLN A 331 -11.22 -11.96 19.33
N TYR A 332 -12.28 -11.18 19.57
CA TYR A 332 -13.35 -11.02 18.58
C TYR A 332 -12.92 -10.19 17.36
N SER A 333 -12.14 -9.12 17.51
CA SER A 333 -11.60 -8.39 16.34
C SER A 333 -10.56 -9.20 15.57
N HIS A 334 -9.66 -9.91 16.27
CA HIS A 334 -8.74 -10.88 15.67
C HIS A 334 -9.51 -12.04 15.00
N SER A 335 -10.65 -12.47 15.54
CA SER A 335 -11.51 -13.51 14.92
C SER A 335 -12.33 -12.98 13.74
N ILE A 336 -12.78 -11.72 13.74
CA ILE A 336 -13.37 -11.08 12.54
C ILE A 336 -12.33 -11.01 11.41
N ILE A 337 -11.05 -10.87 11.76
CA ILE A 337 -9.91 -10.92 10.82
C ILE A 337 -9.48 -12.37 10.48
N THR A 338 -9.78 -13.37 11.32
CA THR A 338 -9.24 -14.75 11.21
C THR A 338 -10.25 -15.87 10.95
N ASN A 339 -11.40 -15.93 11.63
CA ASN A 339 -12.45 -16.91 11.36
C ASN A 339 -13.83 -16.60 11.96
N LEU A 340 -14.88 -17.03 11.25
CA LEU A 340 -16.30 -16.84 11.59
C LEU A 340 -16.85 -17.94 12.52
N LEU A 341 -16.00 -18.55 13.35
CA LEU A 341 -16.30 -19.80 14.06
C LEU A 341 -15.85 -19.80 15.54
N TYR A 342 -16.78 -20.29 16.38
CA TYR A 342 -16.66 -20.73 17.78
C TYR A 342 -16.89 -19.73 18.96
N HIS A 343 -17.95 -20.08 19.71
CA HIS A 343 -18.31 -19.69 21.08
C HIS A 343 -18.80 -18.25 21.36
N VAL A 344 -20.10 -18.17 21.63
CA VAL A 344 -20.87 -16.93 21.81
C VAL A 344 -20.62 -16.27 23.17
N VAL A 345 -20.47 -14.95 23.14
CA VAL A 345 -20.77 -14.02 24.24
C VAL A 345 -21.50 -12.83 23.66
N VAL A 346 -22.56 -12.38 24.33
CA VAL A 346 -23.41 -11.30 23.80
C VAL A 346 -22.74 -9.91 23.98
N PRO A 347 -22.70 -9.06 22.94
CA PRO A 347 -22.11 -7.71 23.04
C PRO A 347 -22.87 -6.76 23.99
N ILE A 348 -24.12 -7.09 24.32
CA ILE A 348 -25.00 -6.33 25.23
C ILE A 348 -25.56 -7.29 26.29
N ILE A 349 -25.59 -6.85 27.55
CA ILE A 349 -26.20 -7.58 28.67
C ILE A 349 -27.25 -6.69 29.34
N VAL A 350 -28.44 -7.23 29.59
CA VAL A 350 -29.57 -6.50 30.22
C VAL A 350 -29.66 -6.84 31.72
N ASP A 351 -29.86 -5.81 32.54
CA ASP A 351 -30.00 -5.85 34.00
C ASP A 351 -31.42 -5.39 34.34
N ILE A 352 -32.37 -6.33 34.15
CA ILE A 352 -33.83 -6.11 34.20
C ILE A 352 -34.25 -5.45 35.51
N ALA A 353 -33.61 -5.82 36.62
CA ALA A 353 -33.90 -5.29 37.96
C ALA A 353 -33.55 -3.79 38.15
N LYS A 354 -32.91 -3.15 37.16
CA LYS A 354 -32.51 -1.73 37.20
C LYS A 354 -32.95 -0.94 35.97
N ASP A 355 -33.67 -1.55 35.04
CA ASP A 355 -33.95 -1.01 33.70
C ASP A 355 -32.69 -0.44 33.00
N THR A 356 -31.61 -1.23 33.03
CA THR A 356 -30.33 -0.86 32.41
C THR A 356 -29.80 -1.96 31.51
N PHE A 357 -28.96 -1.58 30.54
CA PHE A 357 -28.14 -2.52 29.79
C PHE A 357 -26.69 -2.04 29.68
N TYR A 358 -25.79 -3.00 29.49
CA TYR A 358 -24.35 -2.81 29.51
C TYR A 358 -23.77 -3.21 28.16
N LYS A 359 -23.26 -2.22 27.40
CA LYS A 359 -22.53 -2.44 26.14
C LYS A 359 -21.09 -2.84 26.48
N GLN A 360 -20.74 -4.09 26.19
CA GLN A 360 -19.42 -4.69 26.45
C GLN A 360 -18.36 -4.11 25.50
N PRO A 361 -17.04 -4.24 25.79
CA PRO A 361 -15.98 -3.91 24.83
C PRO A 361 -16.19 -4.53 23.44
N MET A 362 -16.69 -5.77 23.40
CA MET A 362 -17.07 -6.47 22.16
C MET A 362 -18.04 -5.69 21.25
N PHE A 363 -18.96 -4.88 21.80
CA PHE A 363 -19.88 -4.06 21.00
C PHE A 363 -19.10 -3.06 20.15
N TYR A 364 -18.08 -2.43 20.72
CA TYR A 364 -17.24 -1.43 20.06
C TYR A 364 -16.28 -2.10 19.09
N HIS A 365 -15.66 -3.22 19.46
CA HIS A 365 -14.82 -4.00 18.54
C HIS A 365 -15.61 -4.47 17.31
N LEU A 366 -16.89 -4.86 17.46
CA LEU A 366 -17.78 -5.13 16.31
C LEU A 366 -18.09 -3.85 15.53
N GLY A 367 -18.43 -2.76 16.22
CA GLY A 367 -18.72 -1.46 15.61
C GLY A 367 -17.59 -0.89 14.76
N HIS A 368 -16.33 -1.15 15.12
CA HIS A 368 -15.13 -0.79 14.32
C HIS A 368 -15.09 -1.45 12.93
N PHE A 369 -15.90 -2.48 12.69
CA PHE A 369 -16.17 -3.03 11.36
C PHE A 369 -17.58 -2.65 10.89
N SER A 370 -18.63 -2.98 11.64
CA SER A 370 -20.02 -2.91 11.17
C SER A 370 -20.60 -1.50 10.97
N LYS A 371 -20.01 -0.46 11.60
CA LYS A 371 -20.38 0.95 11.32
C LYS A 371 -19.66 1.51 10.08
N PHE A 372 -18.51 0.93 9.72
CA PHE A 372 -17.55 1.53 8.77
C PHE A 372 -17.27 0.67 7.54
N ILE A 373 -17.93 -0.48 7.39
CA ILE A 373 -17.82 -1.38 6.24
C ILE A 373 -19.26 -1.67 5.75
N PRO A 374 -19.83 -0.84 4.85
CA PRO A 374 -21.12 -1.11 4.25
C PRO A 374 -21.07 -2.32 3.30
N GLU A 375 -22.24 -2.87 2.98
CA GLU A 375 -22.37 -3.94 1.97
C GLU A 375 -21.80 -3.48 0.62
N GLY A 376 -21.20 -4.42 -0.12
CA GLY A 376 -20.49 -4.13 -1.38
C GLY A 376 -19.05 -3.60 -1.21
N SER A 377 -18.59 -3.31 0.01
CA SER A 377 -17.20 -2.94 0.25
C SER A 377 -16.24 -4.08 -0.12
N GLN A 378 -15.18 -3.77 -0.86
CA GLN A 378 -14.20 -4.75 -1.35
C GLN A 378 -12.93 -4.70 -0.52
N ARG A 379 -12.48 -5.84 0.02
CA ARG A 379 -11.17 -5.94 0.68
C ARG A 379 -10.06 -5.75 -0.35
N VAL A 380 -9.09 -4.90 -0.02
CA VAL A 380 -7.89 -4.66 -0.83
C VAL A 380 -6.62 -5.14 -0.12
N GLY A 381 -5.50 -5.14 -0.84
CA GLY A 381 -4.20 -5.42 -0.28
C GLY A 381 -3.74 -4.32 0.67
N LEU A 382 -3.31 -4.71 1.87
CA LEU A 382 -2.56 -3.87 2.80
C LEU A 382 -1.28 -4.63 3.15
N VAL A 383 -0.13 -4.01 2.90
CA VAL A 383 1.19 -4.62 3.11
C VAL A 383 1.93 -3.79 4.14
N ALA A 384 2.31 -4.41 5.26
CA ALA A 384 3.18 -3.78 6.24
C ALA A 384 4.62 -3.73 5.69
N SER A 385 5.32 -2.63 5.93
CA SER A 385 6.75 -2.50 5.61
C SER A 385 7.62 -3.39 6.48
N GLU A 386 7.19 -3.64 7.73
CA GLU A 386 7.95 -4.39 8.73
C GLU A 386 7.09 -5.40 9.51
N LYS A 387 7.72 -6.44 10.09
CA LYS A 387 7.06 -7.36 11.03
C LYS A 387 6.64 -6.57 12.27
N ASN A 388 5.34 -6.60 12.56
CA ASN A 388 4.72 -5.93 13.69
C ASN A 388 3.56 -6.77 14.22
N ASP A 389 3.15 -6.49 15.45
CA ASP A 389 2.13 -7.25 16.19
C ASP A 389 0.72 -6.60 16.10
N LEU A 390 0.43 -5.95 14.97
CA LEU A 390 -0.86 -5.28 14.69
C LEU A 390 -1.68 -6.10 13.68
N ASP A 391 -2.91 -6.47 14.06
CA ASP A 391 -3.86 -7.05 13.12
C ASP A 391 -4.49 -5.92 12.28
N THR A 392 -4.37 -5.99 10.95
CA THR A 392 -4.80 -4.91 10.05
C THR A 392 -5.60 -5.42 8.85
N VAL A 393 -6.57 -4.61 8.39
CA VAL A 393 -7.32 -4.87 7.16
C VAL A 393 -7.75 -3.56 6.48
N ALA A 394 -7.58 -3.50 5.16
CA ALA A 394 -8.03 -2.38 4.32
C ALA A 394 -9.16 -2.82 3.39
N LEU A 395 -10.14 -1.94 3.20
CA LEU A 395 -11.25 -2.11 2.26
C LEU A 395 -11.56 -0.80 1.55
N ILE A 396 -12.12 -0.90 0.35
CA ILE A 396 -12.66 0.22 -0.43
C ILE A 396 -14.19 0.12 -0.43
N HIS A 397 -14.87 1.23 -0.14
CA HIS A 397 -16.34 1.33 -0.16
C HIS A 397 -16.87 1.39 -1.61
N PRO A 398 -18.17 1.13 -1.84
CA PRO A 398 -18.78 1.29 -3.16
C PRO A 398 -18.68 2.69 -3.79
N ASP A 399 -18.42 3.73 -3.00
CA ASP A 399 -18.19 5.11 -3.46
C ASP A 399 -16.71 5.43 -3.77
N GLY A 400 -15.80 4.47 -3.57
CA GLY A 400 -14.37 4.62 -3.77
C GLY A 400 -13.58 5.19 -2.58
N SER A 401 -14.23 5.52 -1.45
CA SER A 401 -13.54 5.89 -0.22
C SER A 401 -12.84 4.69 0.44
N ALA A 402 -11.80 4.95 1.24
CA ALA A 402 -10.98 3.92 1.87
C ALA A 402 -11.23 3.82 3.38
N VAL A 403 -11.35 2.59 3.89
CA VAL A 403 -11.40 2.27 5.31
C VAL A 403 -10.28 1.30 5.70
N VAL A 404 -9.61 1.57 6.82
CA VAL A 404 -8.60 0.66 7.40
C VAL A 404 -8.89 0.45 8.88
N VAL A 405 -8.95 -0.80 9.32
CA VAL A 405 -9.03 -1.16 10.74
C VAL A 405 -7.66 -1.65 11.19
N VAL A 406 -7.21 -1.16 12.36
CA VAL A 406 -5.95 -1.53 13.02
C VAL A 406 -6.24 -1.91 14.46
N LEU A 407 -5.92 -3.14 14.85
CA LEU A 407 -6.02 -3.65 16.21
C LEU A 407 -4.60 -3.86 16.77
N ASN A 408 -4.37 -3.41 18.00
CA ASN A 408 -3.11 -3.57 18.69
C ASN A 408 -3.29 -4.44 19.94
N GLY A 409 -2.80 -5.67 19.85
CA GLY A 409 -2.84 -6.67 20.93
C GLY A 409 -1.71 -6.55 21.96
N GLU A 410 -0.75 -5.64 21.77
CA GLU A 410 0.46 -5.54 22.60
C GLU A 410 0.12 -5.33 24.08
N SER A 411 0.74 -6.18 24.90
CA SER A 411 0.56 -6.28 26.34
C SER A 411 1.10 -5.10 27.14
N THR A 412 1.93 -4.25 26.51
CA THR A 412 2.70 -3.16 27.11
C THR A 412 2.01 -1.79 26.87
N PRO A 413 1.30 -1.19 27.85
CA PRO A 413 0.47 0.01 27.59
C PRO A 413 1.26 1.28 27.23
N LEU A 414 2.56 1.32 27.55
CA LEU A 414 3.47 2.42 27.24
C LEU A 414 4.13 2.28 25.85
N ARG A 415 3.98 1.12 25.18
CA ARG A 415 4.54 0.89 23.84
C ARG A 415 3.57 1.45 22.80
N MET A 416 3.72 2.74 22.51
CA MET A 416 3.09 3.37 21.36
C MET A 416 3.79 2.91 20.08
N TRP A 417 3.03 2.33 19.15
CA TRP A 417 3.55 2.02 17.81
C TRP A 417 3.27 3.19 16.87
N PRO A 418 4.29 3.97 16.43
CA PRO A 418 4.12 4.87 15.30
C PRO A 418 3.85 4.02 14.05
N LEU A 419 2.91 4.44 13.21
CA LEU A 419 2.60 3.76 11.96
C LEU A 419 2.16 4.77 10.89
N THR A 420 2.52 4.49 9.64
CA THR A 420 2.19 5.34 8.50
C THR A 420 1.46 4.49 7.45
N ILE A 421 0.18 4.78 7.22
CA ILE A 421 -0.61 4.09 6.19
C ILE A 421 -0.42 4.84 4.86
N LYS A 422 0.15 4.19 3.85
CA LYS A 422 0.30 4.76 2.51
C LYS A 422 -0.89 4.36 1.61
N ASP A 423 -1.63 5.34 1.13
CA ASP A 423 -2.52 5.20 -0.03
C ASP A 423 -1.86 5.86 -1.24
N PRO A 424 -1.49 5.11 -2.31
CA PRO A 424 -0.86 5.67 -3.50
C PRO A 424 -1.66 6.79 -4.20
N ALA A 425 -2.97 6.91 -3.96
CA ALA A 425 -3.79 7.98 -4.54
C ALA A 425 -3.68 9.33 -3.82
N VAL A 426 -3.50 9.33 -2.49
CA VAL A 426 -3.61 10.55 -1.66
C VAL A 426 -2.40 10.82 -0.74
N GLY A 427 -1.59 9.83 -0.42
CA GLY A 427 -0.37 9.99 0.37
C GLY A 427 -0.31 9.14 1.64
N PHE A 428 0.08 9.78 2.75
CA PHE A 428 0.49 9.15 4.00
C PHE A 428 -0.40 9.60 5.16
N VAL A 429 -1.06 8.65 5.81
CA VAL A 429 -1.73 8.81 7.11
C VAL A 429 -0.71 8.48 8.20
N GLU A 430 -0.02 9.49 8.72
CA GLU A 430 0.83 9.35 9.91
C GLU A 430 -0.04 9.30 11.17
N THR A 431 0.17 8.30 12.00
CA THR A 431 -0.65 8.05 13.19
C THR A 431 0.10 7.17 14.19
N ILE A 432 -0.51 6.93 15.36
CA ILE A 432 0.03 6.13 16.44
C ILE A 432 -1.04 5.11 16.84
N SER A 433 -0.64 3.87 17.13
CA SER A 433 -1.49 2.87 17.78
C SER A 433 -0.96 2.55 19.19
N PRO A 434 -1.66 2.96 20.26
CA PRO A 434 -1.35 2.56 21.63
C PRO A 434 -1.56 1.05 21.85
N GLY A 435 -0.77 0.44 22.74
CA GLY A 435 -1.04 -0.93 23.21
C GLY A 435 -2.45 -1.07 23.81
N TYR A 436 -3.14 -2.18 23.51
CA TYR A 436 -4.56 -2.39 23.80
C TYR A 436 -5.50 -1.31 23.21
N SER A 437 -5.38 -1.05 21.90
CA SER A 437 -6.29 -0.18 21.14
C SER A 437 -6.88 -0.88 19.92
N ILE A 438 -8.02 -0.37 19.43
CA ILE A 438 -8.54 -0.65 18.08
C ILE A 438 -8.94 0.68 17.44
N HIS A 439 -8.39 0.95 16.26
CA HIS A 439 -8.60 2.17 15.48
C HIS A 439 -9.30 1.82 14.16
N THR A 440 -10.24 2.66 13.72
CA THR A 440 -10.72 2.66 12.32
C THR A 440 -10.41 4.01 11.69
N TYR A 441 -9.71 3.98 10.56
CA TYR A 441 -9.37 5.12 9.72
C TYR A 441 -10.27 5.15 8.50
N LEU A 442 -10.69 6.34 8.06
CA LEU A 442 -11.58 6.55 6.92
C LEU A 442 -11.19 7.83 6.16
N TRP A 443 -11.03 7.78 4.84
CA TRP A 443 -10.71 8.94 3.99
C TRP A 443 -11.26 8.84 2.57
N ARG A 444 -11.39 9.99 1.89
CA ARG A 444 -11.70 10.06 0.45
C ARG A 444 -10.43 9.87 -0.37
N ARG A 445 -10.53 9.17 -1.50
CA ARG A 445 -9.41 8.90 -2.42
C ARG A 445 -9.36 9.82 -3.64
N GLN A 446 -10.44 10.60 -3.84
CA GLN A 446 -10.72 11.55 -4.90
C GLN A 446 -11.80 12.53 -4.40
#